data_AF-A0AAV4ZSU4-F1
#
_entry.id   AF-A0AAV4ZSU4-F1
#
_cell.length_a   1.000
_cell.length_b   1.000
_cell.length_c   1.000
_cell.angle_alpha   90.00
_cell.angle_beta   90.00
_cell.angle_gamma   90.00
#
_symmetry.space_group_name_H-M   'P 1'
#
loop_
_entity.id
_entity.type
_entity.pdbx_description
1 polymer ?
#
loop_
_entity_poly.entity_id
_entity_poly.type
_entity_poly.pdbx_seq_one_letter_code
_entity_poly.pdbx_strand_id
1 'polypeptide(L)'
;MHKILAAACLMPVLAGPTIARADCAGDHARSCYAIESTRPASGRGGLSASEYCAAEGVARCQGGRTSPLGTAPSRGAQVGEVDRALDYLTRRRAQDPVLADADVRACSVPGQDVGATLNCMMRREHDRSAAQFRNTAPATPAPAPVAPAKAAEESVKEGEGTTVIAVGGGMLRIVTGDPEGTKSTIRYNDNLIREFSGVYLGIRAVVALDFGADTVLVYSTNPGGSGTPDGFGLVSIGPRGRIFEADLPVGSGQFEYRVAQDRISFELGLDQGREVRAVYANGRLDVTRTAAPKTGLKAQDCDFLYNDVLTECADARQTVCRYDDMQISMASQRPVNMMAADDPNFRRQDFEAACEQSCKVKRKPAYAPFRKAVCQPK
;
A
#
# COMPACT_ATOMS: atom_id res chain seq x y z
N MET A 1 -59.83 -14.56 60.16
CA MET A 1 -58.72 -14.45 61.12
C MET A 1 -57.43 -14.29 60.34
N HIS A 2 -56.74 -13.15 60.51
CA HIS A 2 -55.27 -12.95 60.44
C HIS A 2 -54.55 -13.27 59.11
N LYS A 3 -53.68 -12.44 58.54
CA LYS A 3 -53.10 -11.14 58.89
C LYS A 3 -52.51 -10.53 57.61
N ILE A 4 -52.61 -9.21 57.51
CA ILE A 4 -51.86 -8.33 56.61
C ILE A 4 -50.38 -8.38 56.99
N LEU A 5 -49.47 -8.39 56.01
CA LEU A 5 -48.15 -7.74 56.12
C LEU A 5 -47.52 -7.56 54.73
N ALA A 6 -47.44 -6.29 54.33
CA ALA A 6 -46.49 -5.80 53.35
C ALA A 6 -45.09 -5.82 53.98
N ALA A 7 -44.08 -6.22 53.20
CA ALA A 7 -42.68 -5.90 53.47
C ALA A 7 -41.95 -5.72 52.14
N ALA A 8 -41.31 -4.57 52.05
CA ALA A 8 -40.68 -4.00 50.87
C ALA A 8 -39.30 -4.62 50.58
N CYS A 9 -38.86 -4.36 49.34
CA CYS A 9 -37.48 -4.16 48.91
C CYS A 9 -36.42 -5.15 49.39
N LEU A 10 -36.01 -6.02 48.46
CA LEU A 10 -34.60 -6.30 48.18
C LEU A 10 -34.51 -6.88 46.76
N MET A 11 -34.23 -6.00 45.79
CA MET A 11 -33.71 -6.43 44.49
C MET A 11 -32.36 -7.11 44.74
N PRO A 12 -32.15 -8.38 44.37
CA PRO A 12 -30.81 -8.89 44.23
C PRO A 12 -30.19 -8.19 43.03
N VAL A 13 -29.22 -7.31 43.27
CA VAL A 13 -28.21 -6.97 42.25
C VAL A 13 -27.48 -8.27 41.95
N LEU A 14 -27.99 -9.02 40.97
CA LEU A 14 -27.23 -10.06 40.31
C LEU A 14 -26.15 -9.33 39.52
N ALA A 15 -25.02 -9.07 40.18
CA ALA A 15 -23.74 -8.93 39.53
C ALA A 15 -23.51 -10.27 38.81
N GLY A 16 -23.88 -10.31 37.53
CA GLY A 16 -23.50 -11.42 36.66
C GLY A 16 -21.99 -11.59 36.72
N PRO A 17 -21.48 -12.83 36.62
CA PRO A 17 -20.04 -13.04 36.55
C PRO A 17 -19.52 -12.20 35.37
N THR A 18 -18.65 -11.25 35.66
CA THR A 18 -17.80 -10.66 34.64
C THR A 18 -17.06 -11.82 34.02
N ILE A 19 -17.46 -12.18 32.80
CA ILE A 19 -16.74 -13.15 31.99
C ILE A 19 -15.34 -12.56 31.84
N ALA A 20 -14.39 -13.07 32.63
CA ALA A 20 -12.98 -12.81 32.44
C ALA A 20 -12.68 -13.29 31.01
N ARG A 21 -12.67 -12.34 30.07
CA ARG A 21 -12.26 -12.61 28.70
C ARG A 21 -10.83 -13.09 28.78
N ALA A 22 -10.62 -14.39 28.59
CA ALA A 22 -9.30 -14.96 28.40
C ALA A 22 -8.60 -14.13 27.32
N ASP A 23 -7.56 -13.43 27.71
CA ASP A 23 -6.70 -12.70 26.80
C ASP A 23 -5.78 -13.75 26.18
N CYS A 24 -6.27 -14.38 25.10
CA CYS A 24 -5.55 -15.45 24.41
C CYS A 24 -4.08 -15.06 24.14
N ALA A 25 -3.83 -13.83 23.72
CA ALA A 25 -2.48 -13.35 23.45
C ALA A 25 -1.67 -13.24 24.75
N GLY A 26 -2.25 -12.66 25.81
CA GLY A 26 -1.62 -12.57 27.13
C GLY A 26 -1.36 -13.93 27.80
N ASP A 27 -2.27 -14.89 27.67
CA ASP A 27 -2.14 -16.23 28.27
C ASP A 27 -1.14 -17.09 27.49
N HIS A 28 -1.13 -16.98 26.15
CA HIS A 28 -0.15 -17.66 25.31
C HIS A 28 1.25 -17.05 25.44
N ALA A 29 1.35 -15.72 25.58
CA ALA A 29 2.62 -15.05 25.86
C ALA A 29 3.17 -15.45 27.23
N ARG A 30 2.32 -15.55 28.26
CA ARG A 30 2.73 -16.03 29.60
C ARG A 30 3.17 -17.49 29.59
N SER A 31 2.45 -18.35 28.88
CA SER A 31 2.81 -19.77 28.75
C SER A 31 4.11 -19.98 27.97
N CYS A 32 4.27 -19.28 26.84
CA CYS A 32 5.52 -19.28 26.08
C CYS A 32 6.68 -18.74 26.94
N TYR A 33 6.48 -17.64 27.67
CA TYR A 33 7.53 -17.03 28.48
C TYR A 33 8.04 -17.97 29.58
N ALA A 34 7.16 -18.77 30.20
CA ALA A 34 7.56 -19.76 31.22
C ALA A 34 8.45 -20.89 30.66
N ILE A 35 8.23 -21.28 29.40
CA ILE A 35 9.06 -22.27 28.69
C ILE A 35 10.38 -21.61 28.26
N GLU A 36 10.29 -20.43 27.67
CA GLU A 36 11.41 -19.67 27.12
C GLU A 36 12.33 -19.09 28.22
N SER A 37 11.88 -18.94 29.46
CA SER A 37 12.70 -18.54 30.61
C SER A 37 13.55 -19.70 31.17
N THR A 38 13.18 -20.95 30.88
CA THR A 38 13.90 -22.14 31.36
C THR A 38 14.72 -22.81 30.27
N ARG A 39 14.28 -22.73 29.01
CA ARG A 39 15.00 -23.26 27.85
C ARG A 39 14.86 -22.33 26.64
N PRO A 40 15.84 -21.45 26.39
CA PRO A 40 15.73 -20.48 25.32
C PRO A 40 15.75 -21.10 23.91
N ALA A 41 14.79 -20.74 23.06
CA ALA A 41 14.80 -21.13 21.66
C ALA A 41 15.99 -20.50 20.92
N SER A 42 16.74 -21.31 20.17
CA SER A 42 17.90 -20.86 19.38
C SER A 42 17.53 -20.03 18.15
N GLY A 43 16.25 -20.02 17.75
CA GLY A 43 15.73 -19.29 16.59
C GLY A 43 15.33 -17.84 16.86
N ARG A 44 15.57 -17.29 18.07
CA ARG A 44 15.08 -15.96 18.48
C ARG A 44 15.74 -14.77 17.79
N GLY A 45 16.84 -14.96 17.05
CA GLY A 45 17.50 -13.88 16.32
C GLY A 45 17.92 -12.68 17.20
N GLY A 46 18.20 -12.90 18.49
CA GLY A 46 18.58 -11.84 19.44
C GLY A 46 17.43 -11.16 20.19
N LEU A 47 16.18 -11.59 19.99
CA LEU A 47 15.02 -11.08 20.74
C LEU A 47 14.99 -11.60 22.19
N SER A 48 14.49 -10.78 23.12
CA SER A 48 14.24 -11.23 24.49
C SER A 48 13.09 -12.25 24.52
N ALA A 49 13.08 -13.12 25.53
CA ALA A 49 12.03 -14.14 25.69
C ALA A 49 10.62 -13.54 25.71
N SER A 50 10.47 -12.36 26.33
CA SER A 50 9.21 -11.62 26.41
C SER A 50 8.75 -11.09 25.06
N GLU A 51 9.68 -10.58 24.23
CA GLU A 51 9.37 -10.05 22.89
C GLU A 51 9.01 -11.19 21.93
N TYR A 52 9.77 -12.28 21.96
CA TYR A 52 9.50 -13.47 21.13
C TYR A 52 8.13 -14.08 21.47
N CYS A 53 7.82 -14.23 22.77
CA CYS A 53 6.56 -14.82 23.22
C CYS A 53 5.34 -13.92 23.04
N ALA A 54 5.53 -12.60 23.10
CA ALA A 54 4.48 -11.65 22.75
C ALA A 54 4.14 -11.73 21.26
N ALA A 55 5.15 -11.79 20.39
CA ALA A 55 4.96 -11.94 18.95
C ALA A 55 4.29 -13.27 18.58
N GLU A 56 4.73 -14.39 19.17
CA GLU A 56 4.12 -15.70 18.92
C GLU A 56 2.67 -15.77 19.43
N GLY A 57 2.39 -15.21 20.61
CA GLY A 57 1.04 -15.16 21.18
C GLY A 57 0.05 -14.39 20.31
N VAL A 58 0.49 -13.27 19.71
CA VAL A 58 -0.32 -12.49 18.76
C VAL A 58 -0.56 -13.28 17.47
N ALA A 59 0.48 -13.89 16.90
CA ALA A 59 0.37 -14.64 15.65
C ALA A 59 -0.60 -15.83 15.76
N ARG A 60 -0.56 -16.59 16.87
CA ARG A 60 -1.44 -17.75 17.07
C ARG A 60 -2.88 -17.37 17.41
N CYS A 61 -3.09 -16.30 18.18
CA CYS A 61 -4.43 -15.91 18.64
C CYS A 61 -5.21 -15.03 17.65
N GLN A 62 -4.54 -14.38 16.69
CA GLN A 62 -5.22 -13.64 15.61
C GLN A 62 -5.78 -14.55 14.51
N GLY A 63 -5.39 -15.83 14.45
CA GLY A 63 -5.98 -16.83 13.55
C GLY A 63 -7.38 -17.34 13.96
N GLY A 64 -7.88 -16.96 15.15
CA GLY A 64 -9.11 -17.52 15.73
C GLY A 64 -10.28 -16.55 15.96
N ARG A 65 -10.20 -15.27 15.57
CA ARG A 65 -11.27 -14.28 15.84
C ARG A 65 -11.71 -13.48 14.61
N THR A 66 -12.89 -13.83 14.09
CA THR A 66 -13.92 -12.97 13.49
C THR A 66 -15.24 -13.73 13.65
N SER A 67 -16.27 -13.31 14.40
CA SER A 67 -17.05 -12.06 14.39
C SER A 67 -17.95 -11.97 15.67
N PRO A 68 -18.65 -10.86 16.04
CA PRO A 68 -19.21 -9.84 15.12
C PRO A 68 -19.16 -8.35 15.55
N LEU A 69 -19.55 -7.51 14.57
CA LEU A 69 -19.86 -6.07 14.56
C LEU A 69 -18.70 -5.08 14.78
N GLY A 70 -18.44 -4.28 13.73
CA GLY A 70 -17.66 -3.05 13.80
C GLY A 70 -16.70 -2.91 12.63
N THR A 71 -17.08 -2.11 11.64
CA THR A 71 -16.29 -1.60 10.51
C THR A 71 -14.88 -1.13 10.92
N ALA A 72 -13.84 -1.72 10.31
CA ALA A 72 -12.47 -1.20 10.23
C ALA A 72 -11.67 -1.91 9.11
N PRO A 73 -10.62 -1.28 8.54
CA PRO A 73 -10.16 -1.47 7.17
C PRO A 73 -9.24 -2.69 6.96
N SER A 74 -9.19 -3.08 5.68
CA SER A 74 -8.38 -4.10 5.00
C SER A 74 -7.07 -4.57 5.67
N ARG A 75 -7.02 -5.88 5.95
CA ARG A 75 -5.88 -6.69 6.46
C ARG A 75 -4.66 -6.84 5.52
N GLY A 76 -4.64 -6.20 4.35
CA GLY A 76 -3.50 -6.28 3.41
C GLY A 76 -2.39 -5.26 3.66
N ALA A 77 -2.69 -4.15 4.35
CA ALA A 77 -1.75 -3.05 4.57
C ALA A 77 -0.84 -3.25 5.81
N GLN A 78 -1.26 -4.09 6.76
CA GLN A 78 -0.60 -4.16 8.08
C GLN A 78 0.57 -5.13 8.16
N VAL A 79 0.61 -6.23 7.38
CA VAL A 79 1.74 -7.19 7.43
C VAL A 79 3.02 -6.55 6.89
N GLY A 80 2.93 -5.81 5.77
CA GLY A 80 4.09 -5.11 5.19
C GLY A 80 4.54 -3.86 5.95
N GLU A 81 3.68 -3.29 6.81
CA GLU A 81 4.06 -2.21 7.75
C GLU A 81 4.73 -2.79 9.00
N VAL A 82 4.24 -3.93 9.51
CA VAL A 82 4.86 -4.63 10.64
C VAL A 82 6.25 -5.17 10.25
N ASP A 83 6.42 -5.74 9.06
CA ASP A 83 7.73 -6.20 8.58
C ASP A 83 8.72 -5.03 8.37
N ARG A 84 8.26 -3.89 7.83
CA ARG A 84 9.08 -2.67 7.71
C ARG A 84 9.44 -2.08 9.06
N ALA A 85 8.54 -2.14 10.02
CA ALA A 85 8.76 -1.70 11.38
C ALA A 85 9.74 -2.60 12.14
N LEU A 86 9.64 -3.92 11.97
CA LEU A 86 10.55 -4.88 12.56
C LEU A 86 11.95 -4.68 11.99
N ASP A 87 12.07 -4.52 10.68
CA ASP A 87 13.34 -4.25 10.00
C ASP A 87 13.94 -2.88 10.41
N TYR A 88 13.11 -1.85 10.60
CA TYR A 88 13.54 -0.57 11.16
C TYR A 88 14.09 -0.71 12.58
N LEU A 89 13.38 -1.42 13.47
CA LEU A 89 13.83 -1.66 14.85
C LEU A 89 15.12 -2.47 14.88
N THR A 90 15.23 -3.52 14.06
CA THR A 90 16.43 -4.35 13.95
C THR A 90 17.62 -3.54 13.47
N ARG A 91 17.46 -2.69 12.44
CA ARG A 91 18.53 -1.83 11.93
C ARG A 91 18.90 -0.69 12.89
N ARG A 92 17.92 -0.07 13.56
CA ARG A 92 18.16 1.04 14.50
C ARG A 92 18.80 0.57 15.80
N ARG A 93 18.36 -0.57 16.35
CA ARG A 93 18.97 -1.19 17.53
C ARG A 93 20.41 -1.63 17.28
N ALA A 94 20.73 -2.01 16.04
CA ALA A 94 22.11 -2.31 15.64
C ALA A 94 23.01 -1.06 15.56
N GLN A 95 22.44 0.13 15.35
CA GLN A 95 23.18 1.40 15.23
C GLN A 95 23.26 2.17 16.55
N ASP A 96 22.16 2.25 17.30
CA ASP A 96 22.08 2.92 18.61
C ASP A 96 20.96 2.28 19.47
N PRO A 97 21.31 1.29 20.32
CA PRO A 97 20.33 0.55 21.11
C PRO A 97 19.70 1.40 22.23
N VAL A 98 20.41 2.40 22.75
CA VAL A 98 19.91 3.25 23.86
C VAL A 98 18.80 4.16 23.36
N LEU A 99 18.97 4.72 22.17
CA LEU A 99 17.97 5.57 21.53
C LEU A 99 16.73 4.78 21.10
N ALA A 100 16.92 3.57 20.57
CA ALA A 100 15.82 2.67 20.21
C ALA A 100 14.93 2.34 21.43
N ASP A 101 15.53 2.00 22.57
CA ASP A 101 14.79 1.71 23.81
C ASP A 101 14.09 2.95 24.41
N ALA A 102 14.62 4.14 24.16
CA ALA A 102 14.00 5.40 24.57
C ALA A 102 12.76 5.71 23.70
N ASP A 103 12.83 5.47 22.39
CA ASP A 103 11.71 5.71 21.47
C ASP A 103 10.57 4.71 21.68
N VAL A 104 10.88 3.43 21.91
CA VAL A 104 9.86 2.43 22.24
C VAL A 104 9.11 2.85 23.51
N ARG A 105 9.83 3.25 24.57
CA ARG A 105 9.19 3.73 25.81
C ARG A 105 8.37 5.00 25.63
N ALA A 106 8.82 5.92 24.77
CA ALA A 106 8.11 7.17 24.52
C ALA A 106 6.86 6.99 23.65
N CYS A 107 6.81 5.94 22.82
CA CYS A 107 5.71 5.68 21.88
C CYS A 107 4.79 4.51 22.30
N SER A 108 5.16 3.75 23.34
CA SER A 108 4.32 2.66 23.87
C SER A 108 3.40 3.17 24.96
N VAL A 109 2.12 3.31 24.64
CA VAL A 109 1.07 3.66 25.60
C VAL A 109 0.22 2.41 25.90
N PRO A 110 -0.12 2.10 27.16
CA PRO A 110 -0.95 0.96 27.50
C PRO A 110 -2.32 1.03 26.79
N GLY A 111 -2.66 -0.03 26.04
CA GLY A 111 -3.93 -0.14 25.31
C GLY A 111 -3.94 0.44 23.89
N GLN A 112 -2.82 1.00 23.43
CA GLN A 112 -2.67 1.51 22.06
C GLN A 112 -2.29 0.39 21.09
N ASP A 113 -2.79 0.45 19.85
CA ASP A 113 -2.45 -0.54 18.83
C ASP A 113 -0.99 -0.39 18.36
N VAL A 114 -0.41 -1.53 17.94
CA VAL A 114 1.01 -1.62 17.54
C VAL A 114 1.32 -0.71 16.35
N GLY A 115 0.39 -0.54 15.41
CA GLY A 115 0.57 0.34 14.25
C GLY A 115 0.72 1.81 14.65
N ALA A 116 -0.01 2.26 15.67
CA ALA A 116 0.09 3.62 16.19
C ALA A 116 1.40 3.87 16.95
N THR A 117 1.90 2.88 17.70
CA THR A 117 3.24 2.95 18.31
C THR A 117 4.33 3.03 17.24
N LEU A 118 4.21 2.27 16.15
CA LEU A 118 5.16 2.27 15.04
C LEU A 118 5.17 3.59 14.26
N ASN A 119 3.99 4.15 13.97
CA ASN A 119 3.88 5.46 13.33
C ASN A 119 4.47 6.59 14.18
N CYS A 120 4.35 6.51 15.52
CA CYS A 120 5.01 7.44 16.44
C CYS A 120 6.54 7.38 16.33
N MET A 121 7.09 6.16 16.30
CA MET A 121 8.54 5.96 16.22
C MET A 121 9.12 6.45 14.89
N MET A 122 8.47 6.14 13.77
CA MET A 122 8.87 6.62 12.44
C MET A 122 8.86 8.15 12.33
N ARG A 123 7.91 8.81 13.00
CA ARG A 123 7.80 10.27 12.99
C ARG A 123 8.90 10.94 13.82
N ARG A 124 9.20 10.42 15.01
CA ARG A 124 10.31 10.93 15.85
C ARG A 124 11.67 10.82 15.14
N GLU A 125 11.85 9.79 14.33
CA GLU A 125 13.04 9.59 13.51
C GLU A 125 13.16 10.62 12.38
N HIS A 126 12.04 10.88 11.71
CA HIS A 126 11.95 11.91 10.68
C HIS A 126 12.26 13.31 11.25
N ASP A 127 11.69 13.62 12.41
CA ASP A 127 11.90 14.89 13.11
C ASP A 127 13.37 15.05 13.57
N ARG A 128 14.00 13.97 14.05
CA ARG A 128 15.43 13.98 14.41
C ARG A 128 16.34 14.14 13.21
N SER A 129 16.05 13.43 12.12
CA SER A 129 16.78 13.60 10.85
C SER A 129 16.70 15.04 10.38
N ALA A 130 15.52 15.66 10.44
CA ALA A 130 15.32 17.06 10.10
C ALA A 130 16.06 18.04 11.04
N ALA A 131 16.15 17.73 12.33
CA ALA A 131 16.88 18.56 13.31
C ALA A 131 18.41 18.45 13.17
N GLN A 132 18.93 17.28 12.79
CA GLN A 132 20.37 17.03 12.61
C GLN A 132 20.95 17.79 11.41
N PHE A 133 20.12 18.06 10.39
CA PHE A 133 20.44 18.95 9.26
C PHE A 133 20.54 20.44 9.63
N ARG A 134 19.92 20.89 10.72
CA ARG A 134 19.94 22.31 11.13
C ARG A 134 21.14 22.69 12.01
N ASN A 135 21.73 21.73 12.71
CA ASN A 135 22.73 22.00 13.76
C ASN A 135 24.20 21.79 13.34
N THR A 136 24.48 21.57 12.05
CA THR A 136 25.84 21.28 11.54
C THR A 136 26.43 22.36 10.62
N ALA A 137 25.97 23.61 10.69
CA ALA A 137 26.56 24.72 9.94
C ALA A 137 27.61 25.50 10.78
N PRO A 138 28.92 25.34 10.53
CA PRO A 138 29.91 26.36 10.83
C PRO A 138 30.16 27.27 9.61
N ALA A 139 30.48 28.54 9.90
CA ALA A 139 30.73 29.60 8.93
C ALA A 139 31.94 29.33 7.99
N THR A 140 31.80 29.77 6.73
CA THR A 140 32.79 29.75 5.62
C THR A 140 34.09 30.52 5.92
N PRO A 141 35.25 30.13 5.35
CA PRO A 141 35.64 30.51 3.97
C PRO A 141 36.23 29.38 3.07
N ALA A 142 36.15 29.59 1.74
CA ALA A 142 36.60 28.75 0.59
C ALA A 142 38.14 28.50 0.54
N PRO A 143 38.73 27.57 -0.29
CA PRO A 143 38.25 26.97 -1.56
C PRO A 143 38.45 25.43 -1.81
N ALA A 144 37.64 24.91 -2.77
CA ALA A 144 37.62 23.69 -3.65
C ALA A 144 38.65 22.51 -3.52
N PRO A 145 38.45 21.29 -4.11
CA PRO A 145 37.33 20.76 -4.92
C PRO A 145 36.87 19.29 -4.58
N VAL A 146 35.87 18.82 -5.35
CA VAL A 146 35.46 17.42 -5.66
C VAL A 146 34.26 16.85 -4.89
N ALA A 147 33.14 16.71 -5.60
CA ALA A 147 31.88 16.09 -5.18
C ALA A 147 31.50 14.91 -6.09
N PRO A 148 30.69 13.95 -5.59
CA PRO A 148 29.59 13.40 -6.37
C PRO A 148 28.22 13.73 -5.75
N ALA A 149 27.22 13.67 -6.62
CA ALA A 149 25.94 14.38 -6.61
C ALA A 149 24.94 13.97 -5.51
N LYS A 150 24.10 14.95 -5.15
CA LYS A 150 23.13 15.02 -4.06
C LYS A 150 21.72 14.94 -4.66
N ALA A 151 20.86 14.07 -4.13
CA ALA A 151 19.41 14.16 -4.35
C ALA A 151 18.78 14.95 -3.20
N ALA A 152 18.11 16.07 -3.53
CA ALA A 152 16.90 16.62 -2.90
C ALA A 152 16.76 18.11 -3.26
N GLU A 153 15.84 18.45 -4.18
CA GLU A 153 15.20 19.77 -4.21
C GLU A 153 13.99 19.73 -3.27
N GLU A 154 13.90 20.75 -2.42
CA GLU A 154 13.02 20.84 -1.25
C GLU A 154 11.57 21.09 -1.69
N SER A 155 10.65 20.16 -1.40
CA SER A 155 9.21 20.35 -1.63
C SER A 155 8.55 20.97 -0.40
N VAL A 156 7.80 22.06 -0.57
CA VAL A 156 7.03 22.72 0.50
C VAL A 156 5.54 22.58 0.21
N LYS A 157 4.75 22.15 1.20
CA LYS A 157 3.28 22.16 1.11
C LYS A 157 2.76 23.55 1.47
N GLU A 158 2.25 24.29 0.50
CA GLU A 158 1.62 25.61 0.69
C GLU A 158 0.11 25.44 0.84
N GLY A 159 -0.36 25.05 2.01
CA GLY A 159 -1.80 24.85 2.28
C GLY A 159 -2.34 23.48 1.85
N GLU A 160 -3.64 23.26 2.07
CA GLU A 160 -4.30 22.00 1.76
C GLU A 160 -4.36 21.80 0.24
N GLY A 161 -3.89 20.65 -0.23
CA GLY A 161 -3.93 20.29 -1.65
C GLY A 161 -2.93 21.01 -2.58
N THR A 162 -2.02 21.86 -2.08
CA THR A 162 -1.01 22.50 -2.93
C THR A 162 0.41 22.06 -2.57
N THR A 163 1.15 21.58 -3.57
CA THR A 163 2.55 21.20 -3.47
C THR A 163 3.39 22.10 -4.35
N VAL A 164 4.43 22.70 -3.79
CA VAL A 164 5.36 23.55 -4.52
C VAL A 164 6.75 22.91 -4.48
N ILE A 165 7.37 22.80 -5.65
CA ILE A 165 8.66 22.12 -5.84
C ILE A 165 9.58 23.09 -6.58
N ALA A 166 10.74 23.38 -5.99
CA ALA A 166 11.80 24.10 -6.71
C ALA A 166 12.34 23.22 -7.83
N VAL A 167 12.47 23.77 -9.03
CA VAL A 167 13.02 23.09 -10.21
C VAL A 167 13.93 24.04 -10.99
N GLY A 168 14.72 23.52 -11.93
CA GLY A 168 15.65 24.31 -12.74
C GLY A 168 15.00 25.54 -13.41
N GLY A 169 15.30 26.74 -12.87
CA GLY A 169 14.82 28.02 -13.41
C GLY A 169 13.45 28.49 -12.89
N GLY A 170 12.87 27.84 -11.88
CA GLY A 170 11.56 28.25 -11.36
C GLY A 170 10.94 27.35 -10.30
N MET A 171 9.62 27.49 -10.14
CA MET A 171 8.81 26.70 -9.22
C MET A 171 7.73 25.94 -9.97
N LEU A 172 7.64 24.64 -9.71
CA LEU A 172 6.51 23.81 -10.12
C LEU A 172 5.45 23.83 -9.00
N ARG A 173 4.25 24.32 -9.31
CA ARG A 173 3.11 24.36 -8.39
C ARG A 173 2.06 23.35 -8.85
N ILE A 174 1.74 22.41 -7.98
CA ILE A 174 0.78 21.34 -8.21
C ILE A 174 -0.38 21.55 -7.25
N VAL A 175 -1.57 21.78 -7.78
CA VAL A 175 -2.81 21.88 -7.01
C VAL A 175 -3.60 20.61 -7.25
N THR A 176 -3.79 19.80 -6.23
CA THR A 176 -4.64 18.62 -6.25
C THR A 176 -6.04 19.03 -5.83
N GLY A 177 -7.00 18.86 -6.72
CA GLY A 177 -8.42 19.03 -6.45
C GLY A 177 -9.13 17.69 -6.26
N ASP A 178 -10.45 17.73 -6.41
CA ASP A 178 -11.35 16.58 -6.23
C ASP A 178 -12.21 16.37 -7.49
N PRO A 179 -12.70 15.14 -7.76
CA PRO A 179 -13.48 14.86 -8.97
C PRO A 179 -14.83 15.58 -9.04
N GLU A 180 -15.39 16.03 -7.92
CA GLU A 180 -16.76 16.56 -7.82
C GLU A 180 -16.81 18.10 -7.79
N GLY A 181 -15.65 18.75 -7.67
CA GLY A 181 -15.55 20.19 -7.46
C GLY A 181 -14.27 20.77 -8.06
N THR A 182 -13.19 20.77 -7.28
CA THR A 182 -12.02 21.62 -7.58
C THR A 182 -11.14 20.99 -8.65
N LYS A 183 -10.79 21.75 -9.70
CA LYS A 183 -9.87 21.26 -10.73
C LYS A 183 -8.46 21.09 -10.18
N SER A 184 -7.78 20.03 -10.62
CA SER A 184 -6.35 19.86 -10.35
C SER A 184 -5.53 20.59 -11.42
N THR A 185 -4.40 21.19 -11.05
CA THR A 185 -3.52 21.89 -12.01
C THR A 185 -2.05 21.62 -11.75
N ILE A 186 -1.25 21.65 -12.82
CA ILE A 186 0.21 21.68 -12.78
C ILE A 186 0.65 22.98 -13.45
N ARG A 187 1.46 23.79 -12.77
CA ARG A 187 1.93 25.09 -13.23
C ARG A 187 3.44 25.22 -13.05
N TYR A 188 4.11 25.94 -13.96
CA TYR A 188 5.52 26.31 -13.84
C TYR A 188 5.69 27.83 -13.93
N ASN A 189 6.25 28.44 -12.89
CA ASN A 189 6.32 29.91 -12.75
C ASN A 189 4.95 30.56 -13.00
N ASP A 190 3.92 29.99 -12.39
CA ASP A 190 2.50 30.35 -12.50
C ASP A 190 1.87 30.21 -13.90
N ASN A 191 2.61 29.81 -14.92
CA ASN A 191 2.06 29.43 -16.21
C ASN A 191 1.41 28.05 -16.12
N LEU A 192 0.15 27.94 -16.54
CA LEU A 192 -0.56 26.66 -16.57
C LEU A 192 0.13 25.73 -17.59
N ILE A 193 0.57 24.58 -17.12
CA ILE A 193 1.02 23.47 -17.97
C ILE A 193 -0.19 22.60 -18.30
N ARG A 194 -0.85 22.09 -17.24
CA ARG A 194 -1.95 21.15 -17.40
C ARG A 194 -3.05 21.37 -16.37
N GLU A 195 -4.28 21.18 -16.81
CA GLU A 195 -5.49 21.21 -15.99
C GLU A 195 -6.20 19.86 -16.11
N PHE A 196 -6.70 19.36 -14.98
CA PHE A 196 -7.47 18.13 -14.92
C PHE A 196 -8.82 18.39 -14.23
N SER A 197 -9.87 17.82 -14.79
CA SER A 197 -11.23 17.89 -14.25
C SER A 197 -11.79 16.48 -14.09
N GLY A 198 -12.58 16.25 -13.04
CA GLY A 198 -13.21 14.96 -12.80
C GLY A 198 -12.24 13.84 -12.39
N VAL A 199 -11.05 14.16 -11.88
CA VAL A 199 -10.05 13.18 -11.46
C VAL A 199 -9.33 13.60 -10.18
N TYR A 200 -8.95 12.62 -9.37
CA TYR A 200 -7.92 12.75 -8.34
C TYR A 200 -6.54 12.79 -8.99
N LEU A 201 -5.79 13.86 -8.76
CA LEU A 201 -4.39 13.98 -9.18
C LEU A 201 -3.47 13.50 -8.06
N GLY A 202 -2.62 12.52 -8.36
CA GLY A 202 -1.61 11.99 -7.45
C GLY A 202 -0.19 12.28 -7.96
N ILE A 203 0.69 12.74 -7.09
CA ILE A 203 2.12 12.84 -7.39
C ILE A 203 2.75 11.46 -7.15
N ARG A 204 3.37 10.87 -8.18
CA ARG A 204 4.03 9.56 -8.09
C ARG A 204 5.52 9.68 -7.86
N ALA A 205 6.16 10.62 -8.55
CA ALA A 205 7.60 10.86 -8.42
C ALA A 205 7.96 12.27 -8.87
N VAL A 206 9.05 12.78 -8.31
CA VAL A 206 9.76 13.96 -8.81
C VAL A 206 11.22 13.54 -8.95
N VAL A 207 11.73 13.55 -10.17
CA VAL A 207 13.03 12.98 -10.51
C VAL A 207 13.89 14.07 -11.15
N ALA A 208 15.06 14.34 -10.57
CA ALA A 208 16.08 15.15 -11.22
C ALA A 208 17.00 14.22 -12.04
N LEU A 209 17.17 14.51 -13.32
CA LEU A 209 18.08 13.78 -14.21
C LEU A 209 19.35 14.62 -14.45
N ASP A 210 20.51 13.99 -14.27
CA ASP A 210 21.82 14.66 -14.42
C ASP A 210 22.06 15.08 -15.88
N PHE A 211 21.47 14.36 -16.84
CA PHE A 211 21.57 14.70 -18.26
C PHE A 211 20.57 15.81 -18.61
N GLY A 212 21.11 17.03 -18.78
CA GLY A 212 20.32 18.19 -19.18
C GLY A 212 19.63 18.92 -18.03
N ALA A 213 19.86 18.57 -16.76
CA ALA A 213 19.21 19.23 -15.62
C ALA A 213 17.67 19.28 -15.75
N ASP A 214 17.10 18.18 -16.25
CA ASP A 214 15.65 18.04 -16.36
C ASP A 214 15.08 17.64 -14.98
N THR A 215 14.06 18.35 -14.50
CA THR A 215 13.21 17.87 -13.41
C THR A 215 11.93 17.28 -14.00
N VAL A 216 11.68 16.00 -13.73
CA VAL A 216 10.53 15.25 -14.25
C VAL A 216 9.55 14.94 -13.12
N LEU A 217 8.34 15.51 -13.22
CA LEU A 217 7.18 15.11 -12.44
C LEU A 217 6.49 13.93 -13.13
N VAL A 218 6.35 12.81 -12.42
CA VAL A 218 5.47 11.70 -12.80
C VAL A 218 4.21 11.78 -11.95
N TYR A 219 3.05 11.79 -12.59
CA TYR A 219 1.76 11.91 -11.91
C TYR A 219 0.79 10.80 -12.35
N SER A 220 -0.24 10.60 -11.53
CA SER A 220 -1.36 9.72 -11.82
C SER A 220 -2.68 10.48 -11.75
N THR A 221 -3.66 10.05 -12.53
CA THR A 221 -5.03 10.57 -12.51
C THR A 221 -6.02 9.44 -12.33
N ASN A 222 -6.94 9.54 -11.38
CA ASN A 222 -8.01 8.56 -11.20
C ASN A 222 -9.38 9.26 -11.19
N PRO A 223 -10.32 8.90 -12.07
CA PRO A 223 -11.64 9.54 -12.11
C PRO A 223 -12.56 9.13 -10.94
N GLY A 224 -12.08 8.27 -10.04
CA GLY A 224 -12.88 7.65 -9.00
C GLY A 224 -13.62 6.41 -9.50
N GLY A 225 -14.30 5.75 -8.57
CA GLY A 225 -15.05 4.52 -8.82
C GLY A 225 -14.25 3.25 -8.54
N SER A 226 -14.94 2.24 -8.01
CA SER A 226 -14.34 0.97 -7.62
C SER A 226 -13.70 0.26 -8.81
N GLY A 227 -12.44 -0.15 -8.67
CA GLY A 227 -11.71 -0.89 -9.71
C GLY A 227 -11.39 -0.08 -10.96
N THR A 228 -11.49 1.26 -10.94
CA THR A 228 -10.98 2.09 -12.05
C THR A 228 -9.44 2.18 -11.95
N PRO A 229 -8.69 1.80 -12.99
CA PRO A 229 -7.24 1.97 -12.99
C PRO A 229 -6.83 3.44 -13.04
N ASP A 230 -5.64 3.74 -12.55
CA ASP A 230 -5.02 5.05 -12.71
C ASP A 230 -4.57 5.26 -14.17
N GLY A 231 -4.78 6.47 -14.69
CA GLY A 231 -4.00 6.99 -15.81
C GLY A 231 -2.69 7.58 -15.30
N PHE A 232 -1.65 7.61 -16.14
CA PHE A 232 -0.36 8.16 -15.78
C PHE A 232 0.16 9.13 -16.83
N GLY A 233 0.96 10.09 -16.40
CA GLY A 233 1.61 11.04 -17.29
C GLY A 233 2.88 11.59 -16.65
N LEU A 234 3.60 12.37 -17.44
CA LEU A 234 4.77 13.09 -16.97
C LEU A 234 4.78 14.53 -17.49
N VAL A 235 5.40 15.40 -16.71
CA VAL A 235 5.81 16.76 -17.09
C VAL A 235 7.29 16.86 -16.78
N SER A 236 8.11 17.25 -17.76
CA SER A 236 9.52 17.56 -17.54
C SER A 236 9.81 19.04 -17.80
N ILE A 237 10.67 19.59 -16.94
CA ILE A 237 11.17 20.95 -17.01
C ILE A 237 12.67 20.86 -17.29
N GLY A 238 13.05 21.12 -18.53
CA GLY A 238 14.45 21.12 -18.95
C GLY A 238 15.10 22.51 -18.86
N PRO A 239 16.34 22.64 -19.39
CA PRO A 239 17.12 23.87 -19.33
C PRO A 239 16.34 25.07 -19.84
N ARG A 240 16.49 26.21 -19.15
CA ARG A 240 15.83 27.46 -19.50
C ARG A 240 14.29 27.37 -19.45
N GLY A 241 13.75 26.41 -18.69
CA GLY A 241 12.30 26.23 -18.52
C GLY A 241 11.62 25.61 -19.74
N ARG A 242 12.33 24.82 -20.56
CA ARG A 242 11.70 24.09 -21.67
C ARG A 242 10.80 23.00 -21.09
N ILE A 243 9.49 23.11 -21.32
CA ILE A 243 8.50 22.15 -20.83
C ILE A 243 8.30 21.05 -21.88
N PHE A 244 8.27 19.79 -21.44
CA PHE A 244 7.73 18.67 -22.20
C PHE A 244 6.67 17.96 -21.36
N GLU A 245 5.56 17.60 -21.99
CA GLU A 245 4.49 16.86 -21.35
C GLU A 245 4.07 15.68 -22.22
N ALA A 246 3.76 14.56 -21.57
CA ALA A 246 3.28 13.38 -22.25
C ALA A 246 2.36 12.57 -21.34
N ASP A 247 1.31 12.02 -21.94
CA ASP A 247 0.55 10.94 -21.32
C ASP A 247 1.31 9.63 -21.51
N LEU A 248 1.39 8.84 -20.44
CA LEU A 248 1.91 7.48 -20.53
C LEU A 248 0.78 6.58 -21.04
N PRO A 249 1.04 5.71 -22.04
CA PRO A 249 0.04 4.79 -22.51
C PRO A 249 -0.46 3.91 -21.36
N VAL A 250 -1.77 3.72 -21.30
CA VAL A 250 -2.41 2.90 -20.28
C VAL A 250 -2.28 1.45 -20.72
N GLY A 251 -1.63 0.62 -19.91
CA GLY A 251 -1.77 -0.83 -19.98
C GLY A 251 -2.44 -1.35 -18.71
N SER A 252 -3.01 -2.55 -18.80
CA SER A 252 -3.51 -3.31 -17.68
C SER A 252 -2.36 -3.89 -16.85
N GLY A 253 -2.49 -3.83 -15.53
CA GLY A 253 -1.47 -4.33 -14.59
C GLY A 253 -0.76 -3.21 -13.81
N GLN A 254 0.40 -3.54 -13.25
CA GLN A 254 1.11 -2.61 -12.36
C GLN A 254 1.93 -1.58 -13.14
N PHE A 255 1.78 -0.32 -12.73
CA PHE A 255 2.67 0.77 -13.10
C PHE A 255 3.93 0.68 -12.25
N GLU A 256 5.06 0.42 -12.88
CA GLU A 256 6.36 0.49 -12.24
C GLU A 256 7.27 1.45 -13.00
N TYR A 257 8.18 2.10 -12.28
CA TYR A 257 9.20 2.93 -12.90
C TYR A 257 10.55 2.71 -12.23
N ARG A 258 11.62 2.85 -13.02
CA ARG A 258 13.01 2.78 -12.57
C ARG A 258 13.75 4.01 -13.05
N VAL A 259 14.47 4.63 -12.12
CA VAL A 259 15.29 5.81 -12.39
C VAL A 259 16.75 5.35 -12.54
N ALA A 260 17.36 5.73 -13.65
CA ALA A 260 18.80 5.73 -13.83
C ALA A 260 19.28 7.18 -13.96
N GLN A 261 20.60 7.39 -13.96
CA GLN A 261 21.20 8.74 -13.99
C GLN A 261 20.71 9.60 -15.17
N ASP A 262 20.39 8.98 -16.31
CA ASP A 262 20.11 9.64 -17.59
C ASP A 262 18.69 9.42 -18.14
N ARG A 263 17.87 8.60 -17.47
CA ARG A 263 16.55 8.19 -18.00
C ARG A 263 15.62 7.64 -16.94
N ILE A 264 14.33 7.66 -17.26
CA ILE A 264 13.27 6.97 -16.50
C ILE A 264 12.68 5.89 -17.39
N SER A 265 12.71 4.65 -16.93
CA SER A 265 12.07 3.52 -17.61
C SER A 265 10.77 3.19 -16.92
N PHE A 266 9.69 3.02 -17.69
CA PHE A 266 8.36 2.70 -17.23
C PHE A 266 7.95 1.32 -17.74
N GLU A 267 7.45 0.49 -16.83
CA GLU A 267 6.71 -0.73 -17.15
C GLU A 267 5.23 -0.41 -16.97
N LEU A 268 4.49 -0.39 -18.08
CA LEU A 268 3.13 0.16 -18.13
C LEU A 268 2.05 -0.93 -18.25
N GLY A 269 2.43 -2.20 -18.09
CA GLY A 269 1.51 -3.32 -18.16
C GLY A 269 1.25 -3.84 -19.58
N LEU A 270 0.05 -4.36 -19.81
CA LEU A 270 -0.39 -5.00 -21.06
C LEU A 270 -1.48 -4.17 -21.77
N ASP A 271 -1.31 -3.97 -23.07
CA ASP A 271 -2.29 -3.33 -23.95
C ASP A 271 -2.49 -4.25 -25.15
N GLN A 272 -3.69 -4.83 -25.29
CA GLN A 272 -4.02 -5.75 -26.39
C GLN A 272 -3.01 -6.90 -26.55
N GLY A 273 -2.60 -7.51 -25.44
CA GLY A 273 -1.62 -8.60 -25.41
C GLY A 273 -0.19 -8.23 -25.72
N ARG A 274 0.15 -6.95 -25.64
CA ARG A 274 1.53 -6.45 -25.76
C ARG A 274 1.97 -5.81 -24.46
N GLU A 275 3.16 -6.18 -23.99
CA GLU A 275 3.86 -5.45 -22.94
C GLU A 275 4.18 -4.03 -23.45
N VAL A 276 3.66 -3.05 -22.72
CA VAL A 276 3.92 -1.64 -22.97
C VAL A 276 5.04 -1.19 -22.03
N ARG A 277 6.10 -0.67 -22.61
CA ARG A 277 7.20 -0.04 -21.87
C ARG A 277 7.47 1.32 -22.47
N ALA A 278 7.81 2.28 -21.63
CA ALA A 278 8.22 3.60 -22.09
C ALA A 278 9.56 3.98 -21.48
N VAL A 279 10.36 4.74 -22.21
CA VAL A 279 11.62 5.29 -21.71
C VAL A 279 11.59 6.79 -21.96
N TYR A 280 11.67 7.57 -20.88
CA TYR A 280 11.89 9.00 -20.97
C TYR A 280 13.40 9.29 -20.87
N ALA A 281 13.95 9.90 -21.90
CA ALA A 281 15.33 10.36 -21.95
C ALA A 281 15.47 11.55 -22.90
N ASN A 282 16.34 12.50 -22.58
CA ASN A 282 16.71 13.61 -23.47
C ASN A 282 15.52 14.46 -23.97
N GLY A 283 14.50 14.70 -23.12
CA GLY A 283 13.31 15.45 -23.53
C GLY A 283 12.38 14.70 -24.47
N ARG A 284 12.49 13.37 -24.55
CA ARG A 284 11.68 12.51 -25.42
C ARG A 284 11.17 11.30 -24.66
N LEU A 285 9.98 10.84 -25.05
CA LEU A 285 9.37 9.62 -24.55
C LEU A 285 9.29 8.61 -25.69
N ASP A 286 10.06 7.53 -25.57
CA ASP A 286 10.04 6.42 -26.51
C ASP A 286 9.18 5.29 -25.96
N VAL A 287 8.13 4.91 -26.69
CA VAL A 287 7.20 3.84 -26.29
C VAL A 287 7.43 2.60 -27.14
N THR A 288 7.58 1.46 -26.48
CA THR A 288 7.72 0.16 -27.11
C THR A 288 6.54 -0.74 -26.73
N ARG A 289 6.09 -1.53 -27.70
CA ARG A 289 5.03 -2.53 -27.52
C ARG A 289 5.52 -3.86 -28.05
N THR A 290 5.76 -4.82 -27.17
CA THR A 290 6.26 -6.15 -27.53
C THR A 290 5.24 -7.21 -27.17
N ALA A 291 5.09 -8.25 -27.99
CA ALA A 291 4.14 -9.32 -27.69
C ALA A 291 4.44 -9.93 -26.30
N ALA A 292 3.39 -10.09 -25.48
CA ALA A 292 3.54 -10.63 -24.15
C ALA A 292 3.98 -12.11 -24.21
N PRO A 293 4.91 -12.53 -23.34
CA PRO A 293 5.29 -13.93 -23.27
C PRO A 293 4.12 -14.80 -22.79
N LYS A 294 4.02 -16.01 -23.35
CA LYS A 294 2.99 -17.00 -22.98
C LYS A 294 3.41 -17.83 -21.76
N THR A 295 3.71 -17.16 -20.66
CA THR A 295 4.23 -17.79 -19.43
C THR A 295 3.16 -18.10 -18.38
N GLY A 296 1.90 -17.77 -18.66
CA GLY A 296 0.83 -17.78 -17.68
C GLY A 296 0.64 -16.42 -17.01
N LEU A 297 -0.45 -16.29 -16.26
CA LEU A 297 -0.80 -15.09 -15.49
C LEU A 297 0.25 -14.81 -14.42
N LYS A 298 0.42 -13.52 -14.10
CA LYS A 298 1.24 -13.12 -12.95
C LYS A 298 0.63 -13.69 -11.66
N ALA A 299 1.49 -13.97 -10.68
CA ALA A 299 1.06 -14.55 -9.41
C ALA A 299 0.01 -13.68 -8.70
N GLN A 300 0.20 -12.35 -8.70
CA GLN A 300 -0.72 -11.40 -8.09
C GLN A 300 -2.12 -11.44 -8.73
N ASP A 301 -2.20 -11.48 -10.06
CA ASP A 301 -3.47 -11.56 -10.78
C ASP A 301 -4.16 -12.90 -10.52
N CYS A 302 -3.40 -14.00 -10.49
CA CYS A 302 -3.92 -15.32 -10.13
C CYS A 302 -4.44 -15.37 -8.68
N ASP A 303 -3.72 -14.75 -7.75
CA ASP A 303 -4.10 -14.67 -6.34
C ASP A 303 -5.34 -13.79 -6.14
N PHE A 304 -5.45 -12.68 -6.87
CA PHE A 304 -6.67 -11.85 -6.90
C PHE A 304 -7.88 -12.64 -7.39
N LEU A 305 -7.76 -13.36 -8.52
CA LEU A 305 -8.84 -14.19 -9.05
C LEU A 305 -9.29 -15.25 -8.04
N TYR A 306 -8.35 -15.87 -7.31
CA TYR A 306 -8.66 -16.94 -6.37
C TYR A 306 -9.13 -16.48 -4.99
N ASN A 307 -8.50 -15.44 -4.44
CA ASN A 307 -8.76 -14.98 -3.08
C ASN A 307 -9.94 -14.02 -3.04
N ASP A 308 -10.11 -13.19 -4.05
CA ASP A 308 -11.12 -12.14 -4.04
C ASP A 308 -12.30 -12.58 -4.89
N VAL A 309 -12.11 -12.74 -6.20
CA VAL A 309 -13.24 -12.95 -7.11
C VAL A 309 -13.93 -14.30 -6.87
N LEU A 310 -13.18 -15.39 -6.71
CA LEU A 310 -13.78 -16.70 -6.40
C LEU A 310 -14.46 -16.75 -5.02
N THR A 311 -14.07 -15.89 -4.08
CA THR A 311 -14.78 -15.76 -2.80
C THR A 311 -16.15 -15.14 -3.04
N GLU A 312 -16.23 -14.07 -3.83
CA GLU A 312 -17.52 -13.48 -4.23
C GLU A 312 -18.40 -14.48 -5.02
N CYS A 313 -17.80 -15.27 -5.92
CA CYS A 313 -18.51 -16.34 -6.63
C CYS A 313 -19.11 -17.38 -5.68
N ALA A 314 -18.36 -17.81 -4.66
CA ALA A 314 -18.83 -18.79 -3.68
C ALA A 314 -19.93 -18.22 -2.78
N ASP A 315 -19.85 -16.92 -2.45
CA ASP A 315 -20.78 -16.20 -1.58
C ASP A 315 -22.02 -15.69 -2.33
N ALA A 316 -22.05 -15.77 -3.67
CA ALA A 316 -23.17 -15.35 -4.50
C ALA A 316 -24.47 -16.06 -4.06
N ARG A 317 -25.51 -15.29 -3.73
CA ARG A 317 -26.76 -15.81 -3.13
C ARG A 317 -27.83 -16.24 -4.15
N GLN A 318 -27.55 -16.07 -5.42
CA GLN A 318 -28.46 -16.39 -6.51
C GLN A 318 -28.69 -17.90 -6.70
N THR A 319 -29.86 -18.21 -7.25
CA THR A 319 -30.28 -19.59 -7.56
C THR A 319 -29.69 -20.11 -8.86
N VAL A 320 -29.38 -19.22 -9.81
CA VAL A 320 -28.76 -19.55 -11.09
C VAL A 320 -27.29 -19.14 -11.07
N CYS A 321 -26.40 -20.12 -11.12
CA CYS A 321 -24.95 -19.91 -11.15
C CYS A 321 -24.44 -19.81 -12.58
N ARG A 322 -24.72 -18.68 -13.24
CA ARG A 322 -24.14 -18.27 -14.53
C ARG A 322 -23.26 -17.06 -14.29
N TYR A 323 -22.04 -17.05 -14.83
CA TYR A 323 -21.06 -16.00 -14.52
C TYR A 323 -21.57 -14.58 -14.80
N ASP A 324 -22.17 -14.36 -15.98
CA ASP A 324 -22.68 -13.04 -16.38
C ASP A 324 -23.87 -12.55 -15.53
N ASP A 325 -24.59 -13.48 -14.91
CA ASP A 325 -25.73 -13.20 -14.05
C ASP A 325 -25.31 -13.05 -12.57
N MET A 326 -24.01 -13.24 -12.24
CA MET A 326 -23.51 -13.13 -10.87
C MET A 326 -23.36 -11.69 -10.39
N GLN A 327 -23.84 -11.44 -9.17
CA GLN A 327 -23.58 -10.18 -8.47
C GLN A 327 -22.16 -10.13 -7.92
N ILE A 328 -21.19 -10.04 -8.83
CA ILE A 328 -19.79 -9.75 -8.53
C ILE A 328 -19.63 -8.24 -8.44
N SER A 329 -18.88 -7.78 -7.45
CA SER A 329 -18.61 -6.37 -7.22
C SER A 329 -17.90 -5.75 -8.43
N MET A 330 -18.16 -4.46 -8.69
CA MET A 330 -17.46 -3.74 -9.76
C MET A 330 -15.94 -3.66 -9.51
N ALA A 331 -15.51 -3.71 -8.24
CA ALA A 331 -14.11 -3.79 -7.86
C ALA A 331 -13.44 -5.09 -8.37
N SER A 332 -14.21 -6.18 -8.44
CA SER A 332 -13.75 -7.47 -8.96
C SER A 332 -13.96 -7.60 -10.47
N GLN A 333 -15.12 -7.18 -10.97
CA GLN A 333 -15.51 -7.37 -12.38
C GLN A 333 -14.66 -6.52 -13.34
N ARG A 334 -14.30 -5.29 -12.97
CA ARG A 334 -13.48 -4.41 -13.83
C ARG A 334 -12.07 -4.96 -14.08
N PRO A 335 -11.27 -5.32 -13.06
CA PRO A 335 -9.99 -5.97 -13.28
C PRO A 335 -10.09 -7.27 -14.09
N VAL A 336 -11.12 -8.10 -13.85
CA VAL A 336 -11.35 -9.32 -14.64
C VAL A 336 -11.61 -8.99 -16.12
N ASN A 337 -12.43 -7.98 -16.40
CA ASN A 337 -12.70 -7.55 -17.77
C ASN A 337 -11.47 -6.96 -18.45
N MET A 338 -10.63 -6.21 -17.72
CA MET A 338 -9.36 -5.72 -18.24
C MET A 338 -8.40 -6.87 -18.57
N MET A 339 -8.22 -7.84 -17.66
CA MET A 339 -7.42 -9.04 -17.93
C MET A 339 -7.95 -9.81 -19.15
N ALA A 340 -9.28 -9.89 -19.31
CA ALA A 340 -9.90 -10.54 -20.47
C ALA A 340 -9.66 -9.80 -21.79
N ALA A 341 -9.51 -8.49 -21.76
CA ALA A 341 -9.22 -7.69 -22.95
C ALA A 341 -7.73 -7.72 -23.31
N ASP A 342 -6.85 -7.67 -22.31
CA ASP A 342 -5.45 -7.32 -22.52
C ASP A 342 -4.45 -8.44 -22.23
N ASP A 343 -4.78 -9.43 -21.39
CA ASP A 343 -3.84 -10.50 -21.03
C ASP A 343 -4.11 -11.81 -21.81
N PRO A 344 -3.24 -12.18 -22.77
CA PRO A 344 -3.41 -13.41 -23.56
C PRO A 344 -3.20 -14.68 -22.72
N ASN A 345 -2.67 -14.55 -21.49
CA ASN A 345 -2.52 -15.65 -20.55
C ASN A 345 -3.77 -15.85 -19.70
N PHE A 346 -4.72 -14.91 -19.68
CA PHE A 346 -5.95 -15.08 -18.90
C PHE A 346 -6.90 -16.07 -19.58
N ARG A 347 -7.10 -17.21 -18.93
CA ARG A 347 -8.04 -18.24 -19.41
C ARG A 347 -9.45 -17.95 -18.92
N ARG A 348 -10.07 -16.92 -19.51
CA ARG A 348 -11.40 -16.42 -19.12
C ARG A 348 -12.45 -17.53 -18.99
N GLN A 349 -12.59 -18.40 -19.98
CA GLN A 349 -13.60 -19.47 -19.96
C GLN A 349 -13.39 -20.46 -18.81
N ASP A 350 -12.13 -20.82 -18.52
CA ASP A 350 -11.80 -21.71 -17.41
C ASP A 350 -12.05 -21.03 -16.05
N PHE A 351 -11.81 -19.72 -15.97
CA PHE A 351 -12.13 -18.92 -14.79
C PHE A 351 -13.64 -18.83 -14.56
N GLU A 352 -14.42 -18.50 -15.59
CA GLU A 352 -15.89 -18.42 -15.52
C GLU A 352 -16.48 -19.76 -15.06
N ALA A 353 -16.01 -20.88 -15.62
CA ALA A 353 -16.42 -22.22 -15.18
C ALA A 353 -16.08 -22.50 -13.70
N ALA A 354 -14.89 -22.07 -13.24
CA ALA A 354 -14.50 -22.21 -11.84
C ALA A 354 -15.36 -21.35 -10.90
N CYS A 355 -15.75 -20.16 -11.34
CA CYS A 355 -16.65 -19.28 -10.61
C CYS A 355 -18.07 -19.87 -10.53
N GLU A 356 -18.63 -20.36 -11.64
CA GLU A 356 -19.91 -21.06 -11.67
C GLU A 356 -19.93 -22.29 -10.78
N GLN A 357 -18.86 -23.07 -10.80
CA GLN A 357 -18.73 -24.23 -9.92
C GLN A 357 -18.68 -23.80 -8.45
N SER A 358 -17.91 -22.75 -8.14
CA SER A 358 -17.80 -22.22 -6.77
C SER A 358 -19.16 -21.73 -6.24
N CYS A 359 -19.95 -21.06 -7.09
CA CYS A 359 -21.32 -20.67 -6.79
C CYS A 359 -22.23 -21.87 -6.52
N LYS A 360 -22.12 -22.95 -7.31
CA LYS A 360 -22.95 -24.16 -7.16
C LYS A 360 -22.67 -24.89 -5.84
N VAL A 361 -21.39 -25.02 -5.48
CA VAL A 361 -20.97 -25.79 -4.29
C VAL A 361 -20.74 -24.94 -3.05
N LYS A 362 -20.90 -23.61 -3.16
CA LYS A 362 -20.66 -22.62 -2.09
C LYS A 362 -19.27 -22.75 -1.46
N ARG A 363 -18.27 -23.08 -2.29
CA ARG A 363 -16.89 -23.26 -1.86
C ARG A 363 -15.93 -23.06 -3.02
N LYS A 364 -14.77 -22.51 -2.74
CA LYS A 364 -13.66 -22.44 -3.69
C LYS A 364 -13.09 -23.84 -4.00
N PRO A 365 -12.63 -24.09 -5.24
CA PRO A 365 -11.79 -25.24 -5.54
C PRO A 365 -10.48 -25.16 -4.75
N ALA A 366 -9.71 -26.25 -4.70
CA ALA A 366 -8.35 -26.17 -4.17
C ALA A 366 -7.49 -25.27 -5.07
N TYR A 367 -6.54 -24.54 -4.46
CA TYR A 367 -5.72 -23.56 -5.19
C TYR A 367 -4.87 -24.19 -6.30
N ALA A 368 -4.21 -25.31 -6.04
CA ALA A 368 -3.33 -25.96 -7.01
C ALA A 368 -4.03 -26.32 -8.35
N PRO A 369 -5.18 -27.03 -8.35
CA PRO A 369 -5.89 -27.30 -9.61
C PRO A 369 -6.47 -26.04 -10.25
N PHE A 370 -6.93 -25.06 -9.47
CA PHE A 370 -7.37 -23.76 -10.01
C PHE A 370 -6.23 -23.06 -10.75
N ARG A 371 -5.07 -22.91 -10.11
CA ARG A 371 -3.90 -22.25 -10.68
C ARG A 371 -3.46 -22.91 -11.99
N LYS A 372 -3.47 -24.24 -12.04
CA LYS A 372 -3.15 -25.00 -13.26
C LYS A 372 -4.19 -24.76 -14.37
N ALA A 373 -5.47 -24.68 -14.02
CA ALA A 373 -6.55 -24.53 -14.99
C ALA A 373 -6.72 -23.09 -15.51
N VAL A 374 -6.45 -22.08 -14.69
CA VAL A 374 -6.78 -20.68 -15.02
C VAL A 374 -5.54 -19.84 -15.30
N CYS A 375 -4.47 -20.06 -14.54
CA CYS A 375 -3.33 -19.14 -14.50
C CYS A 375 -2.08 -19.66 -15.23
N GLN A 376 -2.02 -20.95 -15.56
CA GLN A 376 -0.86 -21.55 -16.21
C GLN A 376 -1.13 -21.82 -17.70
N PRO A 377 -0.07 -21.79 -18.53
CA PRO A 377 -0.18 -22.18 -19.93
C PRO A 377 -0.67 -23.63 -20.05
N LYS A 378 -1.39 -23.92 -21.14
CA LYS A 378 -1.87 -25.27 -21.46
C LYS A 378 -0.72 -26.19 -21.86
#